data_AF-A0A191UHP5-F1
#
_entry.id   AF-A0A191UHP5-F1
#
_cell.length_a   1.000
_cell.length_b   1.000
_cell.length_c   1.000
_cell.angle_alpha   90.00
_cell.angle_beta   90.00
_cell.angle_gamma   90.00
#
_symmetry.space_group_name_H-M   'P 1'
#
loop_
_entity.id
_entity.type
_entity.pdbx_description
1 polymer ?
#
loop_
_entity_poly.entity_id
_entity_poly.type
_entity_poly.pdbx_seq_one_letter_code
_entity_poly.pdbx_strand_id
1 'polypeptide(L)'
;MDELHFYKGFPVEDDIYGFSLEVSASKAKHSIYESWFDVLKASPWYAEAQKTREFKNQAIADTCKLFGDLSNLTFEKWWKATGYKIFKERIPFTEIKPVDLDYKFKQAKDPNEPPILLLEVPLHLDIKILRRQFDEILRMQEAYQERRKFSIFDNTTANAKIFQLGQKFGYEVIKRDLEIYSDYQKESVKEGFIAYQFAQKHGLLGSPEITNRVTDADRSKLHGALMYNLENTKKLIANATVGRFPDTSDYLPEARELLN
;
A
#
# COMPACT_ATOMS: atom_id res chain seq x y z
N MET A 1 29.44 -6.18 -5.50
CA MET A 1 28.82 -5.13 -4.66
C MET A 1 27.34 -5.25 -4.97
N ASP A 2 26.55 -5.74 -4.02
CA ASP A 2 25.14 -6.03 -4.27
C ASP A 2 24.39 -4.73 -4.57
N GLU A 3 23.58 -4.71 -5.62
CA GLU A 3 22.81 -3.53 -5.99
C GLU A 3 21.73 -3.28 -4.93
N LEU A 4 21.80 -2.11 -4.27
CA LEU A 4 20.85 -1.74 -3.23
C LEU A 4 19.61 -1.07 -3.83
N HIS A 5 18.45 -1.33 -3.24
CA HIS A 5 17.14 -0.87 -3.71
C HIS A 5 16.36 -0.20 -2.58
N PHE A 6 15.63 0.86 -2.90
CA PHE A 6 14.92 1.71 -1.95
C PHE A 6 13.42 1.59 -2.20
N TYR A 7 12.62 1.44 -1.14
CA TYR A 7 11.19 1.13 -1.25
C TYR A 7 10.40 1.94 -0.21
N LYS A 8 9.35 2.64 -0.63
CA LYS A 8 8.47 3.39 0.28
C LYS A 8 7.42 2.49 0.92
N GLY A 9 7.40 2.39 2.24
CA GLY A 9 6.47 1.52 2.98
C GLY A 9 7.18 0.48 3.85
N PHE A 10 8.51 0.43 3.80
CA PHE A 10 9.34 -0.10 4.89
C PHE A 10 9.45 0.94 6.04
N PRO A 11 9.83 0.53 7.25
CA PRO A 11 9.99 1.45 8.38
C PRO A 11 10.94 2.63 8.06
N VAL A 12 10.71 3.80 8.65
CA VAL A 12 11.47 5.04 8.32
C VAL A 12 12.97 4.93 8.62
N GLU A 13 13.35 4.11 9.61
CA GLU A 13 14.75 3.84 9.99
C GLU A 13 15.55 3.15 8.87
N ASP A 14 14.83 2.59 7.89
CA ASP A 14 15.33 1.77 6.79
C ASP A 14 15.34 2.51 5.43
N ASP A 15 14.79 3.72 5.36
CA ASP A 15 14.68 4.51 4.10
C ASP A 15 16.04 4.98 3.57
N ILE A 16 17.06 5.05 4.43
CA ILE A 16 18.39 5.60 4.10
C ILE A 16 19.36 4.50 3.66
N TYR A 17 19.16 3.27 4.13
CA TYR A 17 20.02 2.12 3.84
C TYR A 17 19.30 1.18 2.89
N GLY A 18 19.59 1.30 1.59
CA GLY A 18 18.96 0.45 0.57
C GLY A 18 19.16 -1.05 0.84
N PHE A 19 18.28 -1.87 0.28
CA PHE A 19 18.22 -3.31 0.52
C PHE A 19 18.80 -4.11 -0.64
N SER A 20 19.53 -5.18 -0.34
CA SER A 20 19.79 -6.22 -1.35
C SER A 20 18.47 -6.92 -1.72
N LEU A 21 18.45 -7.60 -2.86
CA LEU A 21 17.25 -8.26 -3.36
C LEU A 21 16.65 -9.26 -2.34
N GLU A 22 17.50 -10.08 -1.73
CA GLU A 22 17.06 -11.08 -0.74
C GLU A 22 16.49 -10.46 0.53
N VAL A 23 17.13 -9.41 1.05
CA VAL A 23 16.63 -8.70 2.24
C VAL A 23 15.32 -7.98 1.92
N SER A 24 15.23 -7.36 0.74
CA SER A 24 14.00 -6.70 0.30
C SER A 24 12.83 -7.68 0.14
N ALA A 25 13.07 -8.89 -0.36
CA ALA A 25 12.02 -9.91 -0.51
C ALA A 25 11.48 -10.37 0.86
N SER A 26 12.38 -10.54 1.83
CA SER A 26 12.01 -10.88 3.21
C SER A 26 11.20 -9.77 3.88
N LYS A 27 11.62 -8.50 3.73
CA LYS A 27 10.89 -7.34 4.30
C LYS A 27 9.58 -7.04 3.60
N ALA A 28 9.49 -7.30 2.28
CA ALA A 28 8.27 -7.10 1.52
C ALA A 28 7.20 -8.15 1.83
N LYS A 29 7.61 -9.30 2.38
CA LYS A 29 6.69 -10.31 2.88
C LYS A 29 5.96 -9.80 4.12
N HIS A 30 4.68 -10.12 4.21
CA HIS A 30 3.73 -9.66 5.23
C HIS A 30 3.62 -8.13 5.31
N SER A 31 3.87 -7.46 4.19
CA SER A 31 3.78 -6.00 4.06
C SER A 31 2.65 -5.61 3.11
N ILE A 32 2.46 -4.30 2.95
CA ILE A 32 1.53 -3.73 1.98
C ILE A 32 1.80 -4.19 0.54
N TYR A 33 3.05 -4.54 0.20
CA TYR A 33 3.39 -5.03 -1.13
C TYR A 33 2.82 -6.43 -1.39
N GLU A 34 2.91 -7.33 -0.42
CA GLU A 34 2.29 -8.66 -0.51
C GLU A 34 0.78 -8.53 -0.54
N SER A 35 0.21 -7.60 0.24
CA SER A 35 -1.22 -7.30 0.16
C SER A 35 -1.65 -6.89 -1.25
N TRP A 36 -0.90 -6.03 -1.96
CA TRP A 36 -1.27 -5.66 -3.34
C TRP A 36 -1.21 -6.87 -4.27
N PHE A 37 -0.16 -7.68 -4.16
CA PHE A 37 -0.04 -8.93 -4.93
C PHE A 37 -1.21 -9.87 -4.70
N ASP A 38 -1.59 -10.12 -3.44
CA ASP A 38 -2.69 -11.02 -3.09
C ASP A 38 -4.04 -10.47 -3.55
N VAL A 39 -4.26 -9.16 -3.41
CA VAL A 39 -5.47 -8.48 -3.89
C VAL A 39 -5.62 -8.62 -5.41
N LEU A 40 -4.54 -8.44 -6.17
CA LEU A 40 -4.58 -8.63 -7.63
C LEU A 40 -4.80 -10.09 -8.02
N LYS A 41 -4.19 -11.02 -7.28
CA LYS A 41 -4.38 -12.46 -7.51
C LYS A 41 -5.81 -12.92 -7.21
N ALA A 42 -6.47 -12.27 -6.25
CA ALA A 42 -7.88 -12.49 -5.92
C ALA A 42 -8.85 -11.76 -6.87
N SER A 43 -8.38 -10.83 -7.69
CA SER A 43 -9.22 -10.03 -8.59
C SER A 43 -9.70 -10.88 -9.79
N PRO A 44 -11.02 -11.11 -9.95
CA PRO A 44 -11.53 -11.81 -11.13
C PRO A 44 -11.28 -11.02 -12.41
N TRP A 45 -11.34 -9.68 -12.34
CA TRP A 45 -11.09 -8.80 -13.47
C TRP A 45 -9.63 -8.82 -13.92
N TYR A 46 -8.68 -8.88 -12.97
CA TYR A 46 -7.27 -8.99 -13.30
C TYR A 46 -6.97 -10.35 -13.95
N ALA A 47 -7.53 -11.43 -13.40
CA ALA A 47 -7.38 -12.77 -13.95
C ALA A 47 -7.96 -12.87 -15.37
N GLU A 48 -9.14 -12.27 -15.61
CA GLU A 48 -9.75 -12.19 -16.93
C GLU A 48 -8.90 -11.38 -17.91
N ALA A 49 -8.48 -10.17 -17.53
CA ALA A 49 -7.63 -9.31 -18.38
C ALA A 49 -6.30 -9.97 -18.76
N GLN A 50 -5.69 -10.75 -17.85
CA GLN A 50 -4.48 -11.52 -18.17
C GLN A 50 -4.74 -12.67 -19.14
N LYS A 51 -5.92 -13.31 -19.05
CA LYS A 51 -6.32 -14.43 -19.90
C LYS A 51 -6.72 -13.99 -21.31
N THR A 52 -7.54 -12.95 -21.43
CA THR A 52 -8.10 -12.47 -22.70
C THR A 52 -7.20 -11.47 -23.41
N ARG A 53 -6.36 -10.75 -22.67
CA ARG A 53 -5.62 -9.56 -23.15
C ARG A 53 -6.55 -8.44 -23.65
N GLU A 54 -7.82 -8.49 -23.28
CA GLU A 54 -8.79 -7.43 -23.50
C GLU A 54 -8.90 -6.60 -22.23
N PHE A 55 -8.67 -5.29 -22.36
CA PHE A 55 -8.67 -4.38 -21.24
C PHE A 55 -9.87 -3.46 -21.35
N LYS A 56 -10.70 -3.42 -20.30
CA LYS A 56 -11.85 -2.50 -20.23
C LYS A 56 -11.39 -1.03 -20.31
N ASN A 57 -10.20 -0.71 -19.77
CA ASN A 57 -9.56 0.59 -19.89
C ASN A 57 -8.03 0.52 -19.77
N GLN A 58 -7.38 1.64 -20.05
CA GLN A 58 -5.92 1.77 -20.05
C GLN A 58 -5.30 1.52 -18.66
N ALA A 59 -5.97 1.88 -17.57
CA ALA A 59 -5.44 1.71 -16.22
C ALA A 59 -5.24 0.22 -15.86
N ILE A 60 -6.14 -0.65 -16.32
CA ILE A 60 -5.99 -2.11 -16.18
C ILE A 60 -4.83 -2.60 -17.05
N ALA A 61 -4.72 -2.13 -18.29
CA ALA A 61 -3.61 -2.49 -19.19
C ALA A 61 -2.25 -2.13 -18.58
N ASP A 62 -2.13 -0.95 -17.98
CA ASP A 62 -0.92 -0.48 -17.31
C ASP A 62 -0.60 -1.32 -16.07
N THR A 63 -1.61 -1.65 -15.27
CA THR A 63 -1.45 -2.52 -14.09
C THR A 63 -1.02 -3.93 -14.50
N CYS A 64 -1.66 -4.52 -15.52
CA CYS A 64 -1.31 -5.82 -16.07
C CYS A 64 0.10 -5.85 -16.67
N LYS A 65 0.53 -4.74 -17.29
CA LYS A 65 1.88 -4.58 -17.84
C LYS A 65 2.94 -4.49 -16.74
N LEU A 66 2.63 -3.83 -15.63
CA LEU A 66 3.54 -3.68 -14.48
C LEU A 66 3.67 -4.98 -13.69
N PHE A 67 2.55 -5.60 -13.32
CA PHE A 67 2.54 -6.76 -12.41
C PHE A 67 2.75 -8.10 -13.14
N GLY A 68 2.31 -8.21 -14.39
CA GLY A 68 2.40 -9.44 -15.17
C GLY A 68 1.43 -10.54 -14.70
N ASP A 69 1.60 -11.76 -15.19
CA ASP A 69 0.75 -12.89 -14.80
C ASP A 69 1.12 -13.40 -13.39
N LEU A 70 0.14 -13.42 -12.49
CA LEU A 70 0.28 -13.80 -11.07
C LEU A 70 -0.26 -15.21 -10.76
N SER A 71 -0.89 -15.87 -11.73
CA SER A 71 -1.71 -17.09 -11.53
C SER A 71 -0.96 -18.22 -10.81
N ASN A 72 0.32 -18.41 -11.16
CA ASN A 72 1.15 -19.52 -10.69
C ASN A 72 2.38 -19.08 -9.90
N LEU A 73 2.41 -17.83 -9.44
CA LEU A 73 3.54 -17.30 -8.69
C LEU A 73 3.23 -17.25 -7.18
N THR A 74 4.26 -17.53 -6.38
CA THR A 74 4.29 -17.11 -4.98
C THR A 74 4.78 -15.67 -4.92
N PHE A 75 4.39 -14.93 -3.88
CA PHE A 75 4.83 -13.55 -3.70
C PHE A 75 6.35 -13.40 -3.81
N GLU A 76 7.11 -14.28 -3.14
CA GLU A 76 8.58 -14.21 -3.17
C GLU A 76 9.18 -14.39 -4.57
N LYS A 77 8.67 -15.36 -5.35
CA LYS A 77 9.12 -15.59 -6.73
C LYS A 77 8.78 -14.40 -7.62
N TRP A 78 7.57 -13.86 -7.44
CA TRP A 78 7.13 -12.68 -8.17
C TRP A 78 7.94 -11.43 -7.78
N TRP A 79 8.22 -11.23 -6.49
CA TRP A 79 8.99 -10.11 -5.99
C TRP A 79 10.38 -10.07 -6.60
N LYS A 80 11.09 -11.20 -6.57
CA LYS A 80 12.44 -11.34 -7.12
C LYS A 80 12.51 -11.15 -8.65
N ALA A 81 11.43 -11.43 -9.37
CA ALA A 81 11.38 -11.26 -10.82
C ALA A 81 10.95 -9.85 -11.25
N THR A 82 9.91 -9.31 -10.60
CA THR A 82 9.14 -8.15 -11.04
C THR A 82 8.90 -7.15 -9.91
N GLY A 83 8.40 -7.60 -8.75
CA GLY A 83 7.96 -6.72 -7.65
C GLY A 83 9.03 -5.72 -7.20
N TYR A 84 10.28 -6.18 -7.06
CA TYR A 84 11.40 -5.33 -6.68
C TYR A 84 11.67 -4.19 -7.67
N LYS A 85 11.37 -4.37 -8.97
CA LYS A 85 11.60 -3.34 -10.00
C LYS A 85 10.51 -2.28 -10.01
N ILE A 86 9.26 -2.69 -9.79
CA ILE A 86 8.11 -1.78 -9.93
C ILE A 86 7.89 -0.90 -8.69
N PHE A 87 8.33 -1.38 -7.52
CA PHE A 87 8.24 -0.66 -6.26
C PHE A 87 9.53 0.04 -5.85
N LYS A 88 10.66 -0.23 -6.53
CA LYS A 88 11.91 0.50 -6.30
C LYS A 88 11.73 1.96 -6.67
N GLU A 89 12.11 2.86 -5.76
CA GLU A 89 12.24 4.28 -6.05
C GLU A 89 13.32 4.48 -7.12
N ARG A 90 12.99 5.25 -8.16
CA ARG A 90 13.90 5.46 -9.30
C ARG A 90 15.14 6.26 -8.88
N ILE A 91 15.00 7.09 -7.85
CA ILE A 91 16.07 7.87 -7.25
C ILE A 91 16.24 7.40 -5.80
N PRO A 92 17.43 6.91 -5.41
CA PRO A 92 17.69 6.52 -4.03
C PRO A 92 17.63 7.73 -3.08
N PHE A 93 17.14 7.53 -1.86
CA PHE A 93 17.25 8.56 -0.83
C PHE A 93 18.74 8.85 -0.58
N THR A 94 19.13 10.11 -0.68
CA THR A 94 20.55 10.48 -0.72
C THR A 94 21.09 10.66 0.69
N GLU A 95 22.22 10.02 1.00
CA GLU A 95 22.99 10.34 2.21
C GLU A 95 23.42 11.82 2.21
N ILE A 96 23.41 12.43 3.40
CA ILE A 96 23.88 13.80 3.64
C ILE A 96 25.37 13.85 3.28
N LYS A 97 25.74 14.61 2.23
CA LYS A 97 27.14 14.85 1.86
C LYS A 97 27.61 16.18 2.47
N PRO A 98 28.89 16.28 2.90
CA PRO A 98 29.45 17.53 3.38
C PRO A 98 29.56 18.53 2.23
N VAL A 99 28.96 19.71 2.41
CA VAL A 99 29.04 20.86 1.50
C VAL A 99 29.12 22.11 2.39
N ASP A 100 30.01 23.04 2.04
CA ASP A 100 30.03 24.40 2.59
C ASP A 100 28.74 25.14 2.15
N LEU A 101 27.99 25.74 3.05
CA LEU A 101 26.71 26.42 2.85
C LEU A 101 26.78 27.86 3.44
N ASP A 102 25.78 28.43 4.11
CA ASP A 102 24.80 29.41 3.66
C ASP A 102 23.55 28.70 3.16
N TYR A 103 22.47 28.81 3.93
CA TYR A 103 21.24 28.02 3.73
C TYR A 103 20.47 28.51 2.49
N LYS A 104 20.34 27.61 1.51
CA LYS A 104 19.50 27.81 0.31
C LYS A 104 18.62 26.59 0.09
N PHE A 105 17.32 26.83 -0.17
CA PHE A 105 16.44 25.80 -0.73
C PHE A 105 16.89 25.50 -2.16
N LYS A 106 17.35 24.28 -2.42
CA LYS A 106 17.64 23.84 -3.78
C LYS A 106 16.33 23.34 -4.39
N GLN A 107 15.78 24.11 -5.34
CA GLN A 107 14.68 23.61 -6.16
C GLN A 107 15.18 22.41 -6.97
N ALA A 108 14.38 21.34 -6.96
CA ALA A 108 14.62 20.13 -7.73
C ALA A 108 14.75 20.46 -9.22
N LYS A 109 15.76 19.89 -9.89
CA LYS A 109 15.96 20.12 -11.32
C LYS A 109 15.05 19.22 -12.17
N ASP A 110 14.66 18.08 -11.61
CA ASP A 110 13.68 17.15 -12.16
C ASP A 110 12.33 17.33 -11.45
N PRO A 111 11.19 17.42 -12.16
CA PRO A 111 9.86 17.44 -11.55
C PRO A 111 9.57 16.25 -10.60
N ASN A 112 10.29 15.14 -10.74
CA ASN A 112 10.16 13.95 -9.92
C ASN A 112 11.13 13.93 -8.72
N GLU A 113 12.06 14.89 -8.62
CA GLU A 113 13.03 14.95 -7.53
C GLU A 113 12.41 15.71 -6.33
N PRO A 114 12.41 15.15 -5.11
CA PRO A 114 11.89 15.84 -3.95
C PRO A 114 12.80 17.03 -3.57
N PRO A 115 12.25 18.16 -3.08
CA PRO A 115 13.06 19.28 -2.63
C PRO A 115 13.91 18.88 -1.42
N ILE A 116 15.19 19.25 -1.44
CA ILE A 116 16.15 18.92 -0.37
C ILE A 116 16.52 20.16 0.43
N LEU A 117 16.58 20.00 1.75
CA LEU A 117 17.14 20.99 2.67
C LEU A 117 18.63 20.69 2.85
N LEU A 118 19.47 21.69 2.59
CA LEU A 118 20.92 21.60 2.77
C LEU A 118 21.29 22.37 4.05
N LEU A 119 22.05 21.71 4.94
CA LEU A 119 22.45 22.27 6.23
C LEU A 119 23.95 22.42 6.35
N GLU A 120 24.35 23.63 6.71
CA GLU A 120 25.72 23.92 7.10
C GLU A 120 25.92 23.68 8.59
N VAL A 121 26.99 22.99 8.94
CA VAL A 121 27.33 22.72 10.34
C VAL A 121 28.70 23.34 10.62
N PRO A 122 28.76 24.53 11.24
CA PRO A 122 30.02 25.16 11.57
C PRO A 122 30.79 24.30 12.59
N LEU A 123 31.96 23.81 12.19
CA LEU A 123 32.78 22.89 13.00
C LEU A 123 33.34 23.54 14.28
N HIS A 124 33.29 24.86 14.37
CA HIS A 124 33.79 25.64 15.51
C HIS A 124 32.69 25.96 16.54
N LEU A 125 31.46 25.48 16.36
CA LEU A 125 30.37 25.66 17.30
C LEU A 125 30.30 24.52 18.32
N ASP A 126 29.90 24.88 19.54
CA ASP A 126 29.59 23.89 20.58
C ASP A 126 28.41 23.00 20.15
N ILE A 127 28.52 21.70 20.41
CA ILE A 127 27.52 20.69 20.04
C ILE A 127 26.11 21.04 20.57
N LYS A 128 26.00 21.71 21.73
CA LYS A 128 24.71 22.12 22.29
C LYS A 128 24.05 23.21 21.44
N ILE A 129 24.83 24.13 20.89
CA ILE A 129 24.34 25.20 20.01
C ILE A 129 23.89 24.60 18.68
N LEU A 130 24.68 23.68 18.13
CA LEU A 130 24.32 22.95 16.90
C LEU A 130 23.02 22.17 17.06
N ARG A 131 22.84 21.44 18.17
CA ARG A 131 21.59 20.72 18.45
C ARG A 131 20.39 21.68 18.51
N ARG A 132 20.52 22.81 19.22
CA ARG A 132 19.44 23.79 19.31
C ARG A 132 19.06 24.37 17.95
N GLN A 133 20.06 24.72 17.13
CA GLN A 133 19.83 25.23 15.77
C GLN A 133 19.22 24.17 14.87
N PHE A 134 19.64 22.93 14.99
CA PHE A 134 19.06 21.81 14.26
C PHE A 134 17.59 21.59 14.65
N ASP A 135 17.27 21.64 15.94
CA ASP A 135 15.89 21.54 16.44
C ASP A 135 15.01 22.69 15.91
N GLU A 136 15.54 23.92 15.82
CA GLU A 136 14.82 25.06 15.24
C GLU A 136 14.52 24.85 13.75
N ILE A 137 15.48 24.32 13.01
CA ILE A 137 15.34 23.98 11.59
C ILE A 137 14.32 22.85 11.39
N LEU A 138 14.37 21.82 12.23
CA LEU A 138 13.38 20.73 12.21
C LEU A 138 11.97 21.26 12.45
N ARG A 139 11.78 22.17 13.42
CA ARG A 139 10.48 22.83 13.66
C ARG A 139 10.00 23.65 12.46
N MET A 140 10.90 24.36 11.78
CA MET A 140 10.56 25.09 10.55
C MET A 140 10.14 24.14 9.43
N GLN A 141 10.80 22.99 9.32
CA GLN A 141 10.46 21.96 8.35
C GLN A 141 9.11 21.30 8.67
N GLU A 142 8.83 20.98 9.93
CA GLU A 142 7.52 20.51 10.39
C GLU A 142 6.44 21.53 10.02
N ALA A 143 6.64 22.81 10.33
CA ALA A 143 5.68 23.86 9.98
C ALA A 143 5.47 24.00 8.46
N TYR A 144 6.52 23.79 7.65
CA TYR A 144 6.40 23.76 6.19
C TYR A 144 5.59 22.54 5.71
N GLN A 145 5.87 21.36 6.25
CA GLN A 145 5.16 20.12 5.93
C GLN A 145 3.68 20.20 6.33
N GLU A 146 3.36 20.74 7.50
CA GLU A 146 1.99 20.97 7.97
C GLU A 146 1.24 21.95 7.06
N ARG A 147 1.84 23.10 6.73
CA ARG A 147 1.23 24.12 5.86
C ARG A 147 0.94 23.60 4.45
N ARG A 148 1.80 22.73 3.92
CA ARG A 148 1.62 22.14 2.59
C ARG A 148 0.85 20.82 2.59
N LYS A 149 0.47 20.29 3.75
CA LYS A 149 -0.03 18.91 3.89
C LYS A 149 0.90 17.92 3.17
N PHE A 150 2.21 18.09 3.35
CA PHE A 150 3.21 17.32 2.63
C PHE A 150 3.05 15.82 2.93
N SER A 151 2.68 15.07 1.90
CA SER A 151 2.58 13.61 1.97
C SER A 151 3.73 13.00 1.19
N ILE A 152 4.47 12.10 1.83
CA ILE A 152 5.51 11.30 1.16
C ILE A 152 4.93 10.42 0.05
N PHE A 153 3.64 10.06 0.14
CA PHE A 153 2.94 9.25 -0.87
C PHE A 153 2.61 10.08 -2.12
N ASP A 154 2.32 11.37 -1.98
CA ASP A 154 2.06 12.26 -3.11
C ASP A 154 3.34 12.55 -3.92
N ASN A 155 4.51 12.36 -3.29
CA ASN A 155 5.83 12.63 -3.87
C ASN A 155 6.65 11.35 -4.10
N THR A 156 6.00 10.20 -4.30
CA THR A 156 6.68 8.94 -4.71
C THR A 156 6.98 8.88 -6.20
N THR A 157 8.18 8.40 -6.51
CA THR A 157 8.69 8.21 -7.88
C THR A 157 8.56 6.77 -8.36
N ALA A 158 8.06 5.87 -7.50
CA ALA A 158 7.80 4.48 -7.85
C ALA A 158 6.77 4.35 -8.98
N ASN A 159 6.87 3.29 -9.76
CA ASN A 159 5.92 3.01 -10.84
C ASN A 159 4.57 2.56 -10.28
N ALA A 160 4.60 1.66 -9.30
CA ALA A 160 3.43 1.27 -8.52
C ALA A 160 3.43 2.05 -7.20
N LYS A 161 2.49 2.99 -7.07
CA LYS A 161 2.47 3.96 -5.96
C LYS A 161 1.57 3.47 -4.84
N ILE A 162 2.08 3.47 -3.61
CA ILE A 162 1.25 3.29 -2.42
C ILE A 162 0.60 4.63 -2.10
N PHE A 163 -0.73 4.66 -2.03
CA PHE A 163 -1.50 5.89 -1.84
C PHE A 163 -1.60 6.34 -0.38
N GLN A 164 -1.65 5.39 0.55
CA GLN A 164 -1.74 5.67 1.98
C GLN A 164 -1.32 4.46 2.81
N LEU A 165 -0.92 4.70 4.06
CA LEU A 165 -0.73 3.68 5.08
C LEU A 165 -1.61 4.00 6.29
N GLY A 166 -2.11 2.97 6.96
CA GLY A 166 -2.89 3.10 8.18
C GLY A 166 -3.25 1.74 8.75
N GLN A 167 -3.64 1.68 10.02
CA GLN A 167 -3.99 0.42 10.70
C GLN A 167 -5.07 -0.39 9.95
N LYS A 168 -5.96 0.29 9.22
CA LYS A 168 -7.01 -0.33 8.39
C LYS A 168 -6.48 -1.02 7.12
N PHE A 169 -5.24 -0.74 6.71
CA PHE A 169 -4.59 -1.31 5.52
C PHE A 169 -3.36 -2.15 5.88
N GLY A 170 -3.29 -2.64 7.12
CA GLY A 170 -2.26 -3.59 7.52
C GLY A 170 -2.43 -4.93 6.80
N TYR A 171 -1.32 -5.63 6.55
CA TYR A 171 -1.32 -6.90 5.82
C TYR A 171 -2.29 -7.92 6.40
N GLU A 172 -2.28 -8.12 7.73
CA GLU A 172 -3.18 -9.07 8.40
C GLU A 172 -4.67 -8.72 8.23
N VAL A 173 -5.00 -7.42 8.18
CA VAL A 173 -6.38 -6.96 7.96
C VAL A 173 -6.81 -7.26 6.53
N ILE A 174 -5.99 -6.87 5.55
CA ILE A 174 -6.30 -7.09 4.12
C ILE A 174 -6.38 -8.59 3.82
N LYS A 175 -5.46 -9.39 4.35
CA LYS A 175 -5.46 -10.85 4.19
C LYS A 175 -6.74 -11.46 4.75
N ARG A 176 -7.13 -11.10 5.99
CA ARG A 176 -8.38 -11.58 6.59
C ARG A 176 -9.60 -11.20 5.75
N ASP A 177 -9.66 -9.96 5.29
CA ASP A 177 -10.78 -9.45 4.50
C ASP A 177 -10.88 -10.14 3.12
N LEU A 178 -9.75 -10.48 2.51
CA LEU A 178 -9.70 -11.30 1.29
C LEU A 178 -10.13 -12.75 1.53
N GLU A 179 -9.75 -13.35 2.66
CA GLU A 179 -10.19 -14.70 3.05
C GLU A 179 -11.71 -14.73 3.22
N ILE A 180 -12.28 -13.78 3.95
CA ILE A 180 -13.74 -13.62 4.13
C ILE A 180 -14.43 -13.48 2.76
N TYR A 181 -13.90 -12.62 1.89
CA TYR A 181 -14.49 -12.39 0.56
C TYR A 181 -14.43 -13.66 -0.31
N SER A 182 -13.29 -14.36 -0.34
CA SER A 182 -13.11 -15.60 -1.09
C SER A 182 -14.06 -16.70 -0.60
N ASP A 183 -14.19 -16.87 0.71
CA ASP A 183 -15.06 -17.87 1.31
C ASP A 183 -16.53 -17.52 1.09
N TYR A 184 -16.90 -16.25 1.17
CA TYR A 184 -18.25 -15.79 0.85
C TYR A 184 -18.64 -16.11 -0.59
N GLN A 185 -17.74 -15.89 -1.56
CA GLN A 185 -18.00 -16.24 -2.97
C GLN A 185 -18.29 -17.73 -3.18
N LYS A 186 -17.68 -18.61 -2.37
CA LYS A 186 -17.87 -20.07 -2.45
C LYS A 186 -19.08 -20.55 -1.65
N GLU A 187 -19.37 -19.93 -0.51
CA GLU A 187 -20.40 -20.40 0.43
C GLU A 187 -21.77 -19.78 0.17
N SER A 188 -21.84 -18.53 -0.32
CA SER A 188 -23.12 -17.84 -0.57
C SER A 188 -24.01 -18.49 -1.62
N VAL A 189 -23.42 -19.28 -2.52
CA VAL A 189 -24.13 -20.02 -3.58
C VAL A 189 -24.66 -21.38 -3.12
N LYS A 190 -24.29 -21.84 -1.92
CA LYS A 190 -24.71 -23.15 -1.39
C LYS A 190 -26.12 -23.08 -0.81
N GLU A 191 -26.88 -24.14 -1.00
CA GLU A 191 -28.21 -24.27 -0.38
C GLU A 191 -28.10 -24.24 1.15
N GLY A 192 -28.96 -23.46 1.81
CA GLY A 192 -28.94 -23.29 3.27
C GLY A 192 -27.92 -22.26 3.78
N PHE A 193 -27.32 -21.44 2.91
CA PHE A 193 -26.45 -20.34 3.34
C PHE A 193 -27.20 -19.32 4.22
N ILE A 194 -26.59 -18.97 5.36
CA ILE A 194 -27.14 -17.99 6.30
C ILE A 194 -26.07 -16.93 6.62
N ALA A 195 -26.29 -15.71 6.13
CA ALA A 195 -25.31 -14.62 6.18
C ALA A 195 -24.83 -14.26 7.60
N TYR A 196 -25.73 -14.24 8.60
CA TYR A 196 -25.31 -13.89 9.97
C TYR A 196 -24.45 -15.00 10.61
N GLN A 197 -24.70 -16.28 10.29
CA GLN A 197 -23.88 -17.39 10.78
C GLN A 197 -22.50 -17.38 10.12
N PHE A 198 -22.44 -17.03 8.83
CA PHE A 198 -21.17 -16.79 8.13
C PHE A 198 -20.38 -15.63 8.79
N ALA A 199 -21.06 -14.53 9.11
CA ALA A 199 -20.43 -13.40 9.81
C ALA A 199 -19.86 -13.81 11.18
N GLN A 200 -20.57 -14.65 11.95
CA GLN A 200 -20.08 -15.20 13.22
C GLN A 200 -18.88 -16.13 13.03
N LYS A 201 -18.94 -17.04 12.05
CA LYS A 201 -17.83 -17.95 11.71
C LYS A 201 -16.51 -17.22 11.46
N HIS A 202 -16.58 -16.04 10.83
CA HIS A 202 -15.41 -15.19 10.56
C HIS A 202 -15.12 -14.15 11.66
N GLY A 203 -15.82 -14.21 12.80
CA GLY A 203 -15.57 -13.34 13.95
C GLY A 203 -15.88 -11.87 13.70
N LEU A 204 -16.78 -11.54 12.76
CA LEU A 204 -17.22 -10.16 12.55
C LEU A 204 -17.92 -9.65 13.83
N LEU A 205 -17.61 -8.41 14.21
CA LEU A 205 -18.03 -7.80 15.49
C LEU A 205 -17.53 -8.55 16.75
N GLY A 206 -16.46 -9.34 16.64
CA GLY A 206 -15.81 -10.00 17.78
C GLY A 206 -16.55 -11.25 18.30
N SER A 207 -17.44 -11.84 17.51
CA SER A 207 -18.22 -13.03 17.90
C SER A 207 -17.80 -14.28 17.12
N PRO A 208 -16.75 -15.02 17.54
CA PRO A 208 -16.32 -16.25 16.86
C PRO A 208 -17.23 -17.46 17.13
N GLU A 209 -18.11 -17.39 18.13
CA GLU A 209 -19.05 -18.47 18.43
C GLU A 209 -20.31 -18.39 17.56
N ILE A 210 -20.53 -19.43 16.74
CA ILE A 210 -21.79 -19.61 16.02
C ILE A 210 -22.86 -19.99 17.04
N THR A 211 -23.76 -19.06 17.33
CA THR A 211 -24.87 -19.29 18.25
C THR A 211 -26.20 -18.98 17.57
N ASN A 212 -27.19 -19.85 17.77
CA ASN A 212 -28.57 -19.59 17.31
C ASN A 212 -29.35 -18.66 18.26
N ARG A 213 -28.76 -18.28 19.40
CA ARG A 213 -29.37 -17.43 20.43
C ARG A 213 -29.18 -15.92 20.17
N VAL A 214 -28.84 -15.52 18.94
CA VAL A 214 -28.74 -14.10 18.56
C VAL A 214 -30.12 -13.50 18.32
N THR A 215 -30.33 -12.29 18.80
CA THR A 215 -31.57 -11.53 18.55
C THR A 215 -31.66 -11.12 17.08
N ASP A 216 -32.86 -10.77 16.60
CA ASP A 216 -33.03 -10.27 15.23
C ASP A 216 -32.26 -8.96 14.97
N ALA A 217 -32.07 -8.14 16.01
CA ALA A 217 -31.23 -6.96 15.95
C ALA A 217 -29.75 -7.32 15.73
N ASP A 218 -29.25 -8.36 16.39
CA ASP A 218 -27.87 -8.82 16.23
C ASP A 218 -27.64 -9.48 14.87
N ARG A 219 -28.62 -10.27 14.39
CA ARG A 219 -28.59 -10.83 13.02
C ARG A 219 -28.45 -9.72 11.98
N SER A 220 -29.23 -8.65 12.14
CA SER A 220 -29.19 -7.49 11.25
C SER A 220 -27.85 -6.75 11.31
N LYS A 221 -27.28 -6.58 12.50
CA LYS A 221 -25.94 -5.97 12.68
C LYS A 221 -24.84 -6.81 12.04
N LEU A 222 -24.86 -8.12 12.25
CA LEU A 222 -23.89 -9.07 11.68
C LEU A 222 -23.98 -9.09 10.15
N HIS A 223 -25.19 -9.12 9.61
CA HIS A 223 -25.42 -9.02 8.17
C HIS A 223 -24.90 -7.68 7.61
N GLY A 224 -25.22 -6.56 8.26
CA GLY A 224 -24.71 -5.25 7.86
C GLY A 224 -23.19 -5.15 7.89
N ALA A 225 -22.55 -5.70 8.94
CA ALA A 225 -21.10 -5.75 9.06
C ALA A 225 -20.45 -6.60 7.95
N LEU A 226 -21.06 -7.75 7.62
CA LEU A 226 -20.63 -8.59 6.51
C LEU A 226 -20.73 -7.85 5.18
N MET A 227 -21.89 -7.26 4.87
CA MET A 227 -22.08 -6.52 3.61
C MET A 227 -21.11 -5.35 3.49
N TYR A 228 -20.86 -4.62 4.58
CA TYR A 228 -19.88 -3.54 4.62
C TYR A 228 -18.45 -4.04 4.38
N ASN A 229 -18.06 -5.16 5.00
CA ASN A 229 -16.74 -5.76 4.77
C ASN A 229 -16.58 -6.20 3.32
N LEU A 230 -17.55 -6.96 2.78
CA LEU A 230 -17.52 -7.43 1.40
C LEU A 230 -17.45 -6.30 0.38
N GLU A 231 -18.23 -5.24 0.58
CA GLU A 231 -18.23 -4.07 -0.30
C GLU A 231 -16.88 -3.34 -0.26
N ASN A 232 -16.30 -3.13 0.92
CA ASN A 232 -14.98 -2.52 1.02
C ASN A 232 -13.88 -3.39 0.41
N THR A 233 -13.91 -4.71 0.62
CA THR A 233 -12.96 -5.62 -0.02
C THR A 233 -13.11 -5.58 -1.53
N LYS A 234 -14.34 -5.55 -2.05
CA LYS A 234 -14.60 -5.41 -3.49
C LYS A 234 -14.08 -4.08 -4.04
N LYS A 235 -14.26 -2.96 -3.32
CA LYS A 235 -13.67 -1.65 -3.67
C LYS A 235 -12.15 -1.71 -3.69
N LEU A 236 -11.54 -2.32 -2.67
CA LEU A 236 -10.09 -2.51 -2.60
C LEU A 236 -9.57 -3.29 -3.82
N ILE A 237 -10.22 -4.40 -4.17
CA ILE A 237 -9.87 -5.23 -5.33
C ILE A 237 -10.01 -4.43 -6.63
N ALA A 238 -11.13 -3.72 -6.82
CA ALA A 238 -11.39 -2.96 -8.03
C ALA A 238 -10.38 -1.82 -8.22
N ASN A 239 -10.14 -1.02 -7.16
CA ASN A 239 -9.18 0.07 -7.18
C ASN A 239 -7.74 -0.43 -7.38
N ALA A 240 -7.36 -1.54 -6.75
CA ALA A 240 -6.05 -2.17 -6.96
C ALA A 240 -5.85 -2.62 -8.41
N THR A 241 -6.92 -3.14 -9.04
CA THR A 241 -6.91 -3.62 -10.44
C THR A 241 -6.64 -2.48 -11.43
N VAL A 242 -7.02 -1.25 -11.07
CA VAL A 242 -6.73 -0.04 -11.86
C VAL A 242 -5.48 0.72 -11.35
N GLY A 243 -4.65 0.08 -10.53
CA GLY A 243 -3.35 0.62 -10.13
C GLY A 243 -3.37 1.54 -8.91
N ARG A 244 -4.49 1.61 -8.18
CA ARG A 244 -4.62 2.45 -6.98
C ARG A 244 -4.77 1.61 -5.71
N PHE A 245 -3.74 1.60 -4.88
CA PHE A 245 -3.72 0.76 -3.69
C PHE A 245 -2.89 1.37 -2.54
N PRO A 246 -3.28 1.16 -1.26
CA PRO A 246 -4.58 0.66 -0.82
C PRO A 246 -5.65 1.75 -0.87
N ASP A 247 -6.82 1.41 -1.41
CA ASP A 247 -7.95 2.35 -1.48
C ASP A 247 -9.32 1.65 -1.46
N THR A 248 -10.11 1.96 -0.43
CA THR A 248 -11.50 1.50 -0.26
C THR A 248 -12.52 2.63 -0.39
N SER A 249 -12.08 3.83 -0.81
CA SER A 249 -12.99 4.91 -1.19
C SER A 249 -13.84 4.51 -2.38
N ASP A 250 -14.80 5.36 -2.73
CA ASP A 250 -15.68 5.08 -3.87
C ASP A 250 -14.89 4.74 -5.12
N TYR A 251 -15.46 3.81 -5.89
CA TYR A 251 -14.86 3.35 -7.12
C TYR A 251 -14.41 4.53 -7.97
N LEU A 252 -13.12 4.53 -8.32
CA LEU A 252 -12.61 5.42 -9.35
C LEU A 252 -13.42 5.25 -10.64
N PRO A 253 -13.51 6.28 -11.50
CA PRO A 253 -14.20 6.16 -12.79
C PRO A 253 -13.81 4.89 -13.56
N GLU A 254 -12.51 4.58 -13.61
CA GLU A 254 -11.94 3.42 -14.26
C GLU A 254 -12.30 2.10 -13.55
N ALA A 255 -12.42 2.12 -12.22
CA ALA A 255 -12.83 0.96 -11.43
C ALA A 255 -14.35 0.70 -11.53
N ARG A 256 -15.18 1.73 -11.78
CA ARG A 256 -16.64 1.57 -11.97
C ARG A 256 -16.95 0.77 -13.23
N GLU A 257 -16.16 0.91 -14.27
CA GLU A 257 -16.32 0.14 -15.51
C GLU A 257 -16.14 -1.36 -15.31
N LEU A 258 -15.46 -1.79 -14.24
CA LEU A 258 -15.33 -3.21 -13.87
C LEU A 258 -16.65 -3.80 -13.36
N LEU A 259 -17.50 -2.96 -12.77
CA LEU A 259 -18.74 -3.36 -12.10
C LEU A 259 -19.95 -3.45 -13.04
N ASN A 260 -19.83 -2.85 -14.22
CA ASN A 260 -20.84 -2.86 -15.28
C ASN A 260 -20.65 -4.05 -16.22
#